data_AF-A0AAW0AQS5-F1
#
_entry.id   AF-A0AAW0AQS5-F1
#
_cell.length_a   1.000
_cell.length_b   1.000
_cell.length_c   1.000
_cell.angle_alpha   90.00
_cell.angle_beta   90.00
_cell.angle_gamma   90.00
#
_symmetry.space_group_name_H-M   'P 1'
#
loop_
_entity.id
_entity.type
_entity.pdbx_description
1 polymer ?
#
loop_
_entity_poly.entity_id
_entity_poly.type
_entity_poly.pdbx_seq_one_letter_code
_entity_poly.pdbx_strand_id
1 'polypeptide(L)'
;MSSNKITVPEVPDGFTLHTENTSHILLSSNEAFLNPVQEFNRDLSVACIRVWSEELHEFKKAKWLRAQEKRATKQKKRKVDGAADVSEIPPAPASTEQREYPHSKFVILEALSATGLRSIRYAKEIPHVSHILANDLSSAATAAMKRNIELNGLGPRPPPPKSEGEAPNHTTKPVEIRVNEGDACTLMYNHREPSKRVDVVDIDPYGTAAPFIDAAVQCVRDEGLLCITCTDLAVLATANFPEKCFSNYGGIPIKSEYSHEAALRLVLNAVSTSAARYGRYIEPLLSLSIDFYVRLFIRIGSSPMQVKRAATKTSTYWICSNCQSFHGQPLARVTETPQPNGSINYNFKLSGGPSVPDRCTECNSILHMAGPMWSAPIHSPDFVAKVLNHLENNESNYGTATRMKGMLTVAKEELPDCPFYFTPSKVSKLFHCVTPSFENMGSALLNGGYNISRSHASAGSIKTNATNADIFDIYRSWVKTHPVKMENISPTSPAHTMLSKEPKIEANFTAHPDINKYTSRIKLVRYQENPTPNWGPGSKAVSGTGPPGKRKHAEVETKDEEE
;
A
#
# COMPACT_ATOMS: atom_id res chain seq x y z
N MET A 1 1.88 -37.15 -27.39
CA MET A 1 1.40 -36.59 -26.12
C MET A 1 2.41 -36.98 -25.03
N SER A 2 3.47 -36.18 -24.85
CA SER A 2 4.39 -36.38 -23.73
C SER A 2 3.85 -35.54 -22.57
N SER A 3 3.35 -36.19 -21.54
CA SER A 3 3.00 -35.54 -20.30
C SER A 3 4.29 -35.02 -19.67
N ASN A 4 4.46 -33.70 -19.58
CA ASN A 4 5.45 -33.10 -18.70
C ASN A 4 5.05 -33.46 -17.26
N LYS A 5 5.50 -34.62 -16.79
CA LYS A 5 5.51 -34.96 -15.36
C LYS A 5 6.38 -33.92 -14.69
N ILE A 6 5.76 -33.03 -13.92
CA ILE A 6 6.46 -32.16 -12.99
C ILE A 6 7.22 -33.08 -12.04
N THR A 7 8.54 -33.18 -12.21
CA THR A 7 9.41 -33.90 -11.27
C THR A 7 9.36 -33.14 -9.96
N VAL A 8 8.66 -33.71 -8.97
CA VAL A 8 8.68 -33.21 -7.60
C VAL A 8 10.14 -33.26 -7.13
N PRO A 9 10.70 -32.16 -6.61
CA PRO A 9 12.08 -32.15 -6.14
C PRO A 9 12.28 -33.16 -5.01
N GLU A 10 13.42 -33.85 -5.02
CA GLU A 10 13.80 -34.73 -3.91
C GLU A 10 13.92 -33.91 -2.63
N VAL A 11 13.26 -34.35 -1.56
CA VAL A 11 13.19 -33.64 -0.28
C VAL A 11 14.20 -34.29 0.68
N PRO A 12 15.29 -33.59 1.06
CA PRO A 12 16.27 -34.15 1.97
C PRO A 12 15.70 -34.38 3.37
N ASP A 13 16.28 -35.33 4.11
CA ASP A 13 15.90 -35.60 5.50
C ASP A 13 15.97 -34.34 6.37
N GLY A 14 14.94 -34.13 7.20
CA GLY A 14 14.82 -32.94 8.06
C GLY A 14 14.21 -31.71 7.39
N PHE A 15 13.84 -31.79 6.12
CA PHE A 15 13.14 -30.73 5.40
C PHE A 15 11.70 -31.09 5.08
N THR A 16 10.85 -30.06 4.98
CA THR A 16 9.51 -30.15 4.41
C THR A 16 9.45 -29.28 3.15
N LEU A 17 8.88 -29.83 2.08
CA LEU A 17 8.68 -29.09 0.84
C LEU A 17 7.41 -28.25 0.95
N HIS A 18 7.55 -26.94 0.79
CA HIS A 18 6.43 -26.03 0.60
C HIS A 18 6.40 -25.55 -0.85
N THR A 19 5.20 -25.52 -1.43
CA THR A 19 4.98 -25.06 -2.81
C THR A 19 3.96 -23.94 -2.79
N GLU A 20 4.31 -22.82 -3.43
CA GLU A 20 3.43 -21.68 -3.66
C GLU A 20 3.47 -21.33 -5.14
N ASN A 21 2.33 -21.46 -5.83
CA ASN A 21 2.21 -21.39 -7.28
C ASN A 21 3.24 -22.30 -7.98
N THR A 22 4.16 -21.72 -8.73
CA THR A 22 5.23 -22.46 -9.43
C THR A 22 6.50 -22.59 -8.61
N SER A 23 6.59 -21.98 -7.43
CA SER A 23 7.81 -21.89 -6.64
C SER A 23 7.85 -22.92 -5.52
N HIS A 24 9.01 -23.53 -5.33
CA HIS A 24 9.23 -24.57 -4.32
C HIS A 24 10.28 -24.12 -3.31
N ILE A 25 10.08 -24.34 -2.03
CA ILE A 25 11.09 -24.08 -1.00
C ILE A 25 11.16 -25.23 -0.02
N LEU A 26 12.36 -25.47 0.50
CA LEU A 26 12.60 -26.39 1.60
C LEU A 26 12.57 -25.61 2.91
N LEU A 27 11.79 -26.10 3.86
CA LEU A 27 11.67 -25.55 5.21
C LEU A 27 12.26 -26.53 6.21
N SER A 28 13.09 -26.03 7.11
CA SER A 28 13.53 -26.76 8.31
C SER A 28 13.02 -26.04 9.55
N SER A 29 12.99 -26.74 10.68
CA SER A 29 12.53 -26.18 11.96
C SER A 29 13.41 -25.02 12.48
N ASN A 30 14.65 -24.88 11.98
CA ASN A 30 15.68 -24.05 12.64
C ASN A 30 16.28 -22.93 11.76
N GLU A 31 15.99 -22.85 10.46
CA GLU A 31 16.76 -21.94 9.57
C GLU A 31 16.02 -20.66 9.18
N ALA A 32 14.81 -20.77 8.60
CA ALA A 32 14.14 -19.64 7.99
C ALA A 32 12.62 -19.76 8.05
N PHE A 33 11.96 -18.61 8.22
CA PHE A 33 10.52 -18.54 8.41
C PHE A 33 9.73 -18.53 7.10
N LEU A 34 8.55 -19.13 7.15
CA LEU A 34 7.47 -18.93 6.22
C LEU A 34 6.16 -18.75 6.99
N ASN A 35 5.37 -17.74 6.60
CA ASN A 35 3.95 -17.70 6.95
C ASN A 35 3.11 -17.99 5.69
N PRO A 36 2.41 -19.15 5.61
CA PRO A 36 1.50 -19.45 4.51
C PRO A 36 0.38 -18.41 4.35
N VAL A 37 -0.04 -17.76 5.45
CA VAL A 37 -1.06 -16.69 5.43
C VAL A 37 -0.65 -15.50 4.54
N GLN A 38 0.66 -15.31 4.34
CA GLN A 38 1.22 -14.22 3.53
C GLN A 38 1.24 -14.52 2.02
N GLU A 39 0.68 -15.64 1.55
CA GLU A 39 0.54 -15.93 0.10
C GLU A 39 -0.20 -14.80 -0.62
N PHE A 40 -1.28 -14.28 -0.02
CA PHE A 40 -2.01 -13.14 -0.56
C PHE A 40 -1.15 -11.88 -0.70
N ASN A 41 -0.26 -11.61 0.26
CA ASN A 41 0.69 -10.49 0.18
C ASN A 41 1.64 -10.66 -1.00
N ARG A 42 2.19 -11.88 -1.17
CA ARG A 42 3.13 -12.21 -2.25
C ARG A 42 2.45 -12.15 -3.63
N ASP A 43 1.26 -12.73 -3.77
CA ASP A 43 0.45 -12.66 -4.99
C ASP A 43 0.15 -11.21 -5.39
N LEU A 44 -0.32 -10.41 -4.42
CA LEU A 44 -0.59 -8.99 -4.64
C LEU A 44 0.67 -8.23 -5.07
N SER A 45 1.82 -8.57 -4.49
CA SER A 45 3.08 -7.93 -4.85
C SER A 45 3.53 -8.27 -6.26
N VAL A 46 3.39 -9.53 -6.69
CA VAL A 46 3.64 -9.94 -8.09
C VAL A 46 2.73 -9.15 -9.04
N ALA A 47 1.42 -9.11 -8.78
CA ALA A 47 0.48 -8.41 -9.65
C ALA A 47 0.76 -6.90 -9.73
N CYS A 48 0.98 -6.24 -8.58
CA CYS A 48 1.26 -4.80 -8.54
C CYS A 48 2.60 -4.43 -9.19
N ILE A 49 3.67 -5.21 -8.96
CA ILE A 49 4.97 -4.96 -9.60
C ILE A 49 4.88 -5.14 -11.12
N ARG A 50 4.16 -6.15 -11.60
CA ARG A 50 3.94 -6.35 -13.04
C ARG A 50 3.26 -5.15 -13.69
N VAL A 51 2.11 -4.73 -13.15
CA VAL A 51 1.36 -3.58 -13.67
C VAL A 51 2.16 -2.29 -13.58
N TRP A 52 2.86 -2.04 -12.47
CA TRP A 52 3.76 -0.89 -12.36
C TRP A 52 4.88 -0.93 -13.40
N SER A 53 5.46 -2.10 -13.69
CA SER A 53 6.55 -2.23 -14.67
C SER A 53 6.08 -1.93 -16.10
N GLU A 54 4.83 -2.29 -16.42
CA GLU A 54 4.18 -1.98 -17.69
C GLU A 54 3.91 -0.47 -17.80
N GLU A 55 3.38 0.17 -16.74
CA GLU A 55 3.22 1.63 -16.71
C GLU A 55 4.55 2.38 -16.85
N LEU A 56 5.59 1.91 -16.18
CA LEU A 56 6.94 2.49 -16.30
C LEU A 56 7.48 2.33 -17.72
N HIS A 57 7.25 1.18 -18.36
CA HIS A 57 7.64 0.96 -19.74
C HIS A 57 6.97 1.97 -20.67
N GLU A 58 5.65 2.12 -20.58
CA GLU A 58 4.89 3.07 -21.40
C GLU A 58 5.33 4.52 -21.16
N PHE A 59 5.59 4.89 -19.89
CA PHE A 59 6.14 6.21 -19.56
C PHE A 59 7.50 6.46 -20.21
N LYS A 60 8.44 5.50 -20.10
CA LYS A 60 9.77 5.61 -20.71
C LYS A 60 9.71 5.62 -22.24
N LYS A 61 8.84 4.81 -22.84
CA LYS A 61 8.57 4.75 -24.29
C LYS A 61 8.05 6.09 -24.81
N ALA A 62 7.04 6.67 -24.15
CA ALA A 62 6.50 7.98 -24.51
C ALA A 62 7.57 9.09 -24.42
N LYS A 63 8.42 9.07 -23.37
CA LYS A 63 9.54 10.01 -23.23
C LYS A 63 10.58 9.84 -24.34
N TRP A 64 10.89 8.60 -24.72
CA TRP A 64 11.82 8.29 -25.79
C TRP A 64 11.28 8.76 -27.16
N LEU A 65 10.01 8.51 -27.46
CA LEU A 65 9.34 8.98 -28.69
C LEU A 65 9.39 10.51 -28.81
N ARG A 66 9.00 11.23 -27.74
CA ARG A 66 9.08 12.71 -27.70
C ARG A 66 10.51 13.22 -27.90
N ALA A 67 11.52 12.51 -27.40
CA ALA A 67 12.91 12.88 -27.60
C ALA A 67 13.36 12.67 -29.05
N GLN A 68 12.89 11.61 -29.72
CA GLN A 68 13.12 11.39 -31.14
C GLN A 68 12.48 12.48 -32.00
N GLU A 69 11.22 12.82 -31.74
CA GLU A 69 10.50 13.90 -32.44
C GLU A 69 11.26 15.23 -32.34
N LYS A 70 11.70 15.60 -31.12
CA LYS A 70 12.50 16.82 -30.91
C LYS A 70 13.82 16.81 -31.68
N ARG A 71 14.49 15.65 -31.78
CA ARG A 71 15.72 15.49 -32.57
C ARG A 71 15.46 15.64 -34.06
N ALA A 72 14.39 15.02 -34.56
CA ALA A 72 13.97 15.13 -35.96
C ALA A 72 13.63 16.57 -36.34
N THR A 73 12.88 17.29 -35.50
CA THR A 73 12.54 18.71 -35.72
C THR A 73 13.79 19.60 -35.71
N LYS A 74 14.74 19.37 -34.79
CA LYS A 74 16.02 20.11 -34.79
C LYS A 74 16.87 19.82 -36.03
N GLN A 75 16.90 18.59 -36.53
CA GLN A 75 17.61 18.24 -37.77
C GLN A 75 16.95 18.87 -39.00
N LYS A 76 15.61 18.88 -39.09
CA LYS A 76 14.88 19.60 -40.15
C LYS A 76 15.19 21.10 -40.12
N LYS A 77 15.17 21.74 -38.94
CA LYS A 77 15.49 23.17 -38.80
C LYS A 77 16.93 23.49 -39.22
N ARG A 78 17.91 22.65 -38.83
CA ARG A 78 19.32 22.79 -39.28
C ARG A 78 19.51 22.62 -40.79
N LYS A 79 18.72 21.76 -41.44
CA LYS A 79 18.74 21.61 -42.92
C LYS A 79 18.13 22.82 -43.64
N VAL A 80 17.15 23.49 -43.04
CA VAL A 80 16.54 24.71 -43.58
C VAL A 80 17.46 25.92 -43.37
N ASP A 81 18.10 26.04 -42.21
CA ASP A 81 19.00 27.16 -41.88
C ASP A 81 20.40 27.02 -42.53
N GLY A 82 20.76 25.83 -43.02
CA GLY A 82 22.07 25.50 -43.63
C GLY A 82 22.08 25.43 -45.15
N ALA A 83 21.00 25.83 -45.83
CA ALA A 83 20.93 25.87 -47.29
C ALA A 83 21.57 27.15 -47.85
N ALA A 84 22.87 27.33 -47.59
CA ALA A 84 23.74 28.19 -48.36
C ALA A 84 25.03 27.41 -48.64
N ASP A 85 25.06 26.84 -49.85
CA ASP A 85 26.19 26.22 -50.57
C ASP A 85 26.68 24.84 -50.08
N VAL A 86 26.48 23.81 -50.93
CA VAL A 86 27.51 23.05 -51.68
C VAL A 86 26.84 21.79 -52.26
N SER A 87 27.05 21.60 -53.56
CA SER A 87 26.71 20.45 -54.40
C SER A 87 27.29 19.11 -53.91
N GLU A 88 26.58 18.02 -54.23
CA GLU A 88 26.95 16.60 -54.08
C GLU A 88 26.90 15.98 -52.67
N ILE A 89 25.75 15.38 -52.33
CA ILE A 89 25.63 14.33 -51.31
C ILE A 89 24.96 13.12 -51.97
N PRO A 90 25.52 11.90 -51.91
CA PRO A 90 24.87 10.69 -52.43
C PRO A 90 23.54 10.44 -51.71
N PRO A 91 22.55 9.80 -52.35
CA PRO A 91 21.28 9.51 -51.70
C PRO A 91 21.53 8.64 -50.46
N ALA A 92 21.15 9.17 -49.29
CA ALA A 92 21.18 8.42 -48.04
C ALA A 92 20.35 7.12 -48.21
N PRO A 93 20.81 5.97 -47.69
CA PRO A 93 20.07 4.73 -47.83
C PRO A 93 18.69 4.88 -47.19
N ALA A 94 17.66 4.67 -48.01
CA ALA A 94 16.28 4.58 -47.58
C ALA A 94 16.08 3.28 -46.78
N SER A 95 16.41 3.30 -45.50
CA SER A 95 15.91 2.34 -44.53
C SER A 95 15.60 3.08 -43.23
N THR A 96 14.43 3.73 -43.19
CA THR A 96 13.75 4.02 -41.93
C THR A 96 13.25 2.70 -41.35
N GLU A 97 14.17 1.87 -40.84
CA GLU A 97 13.80 0.86 -39.86
C GLU A 97 13.27 1.63 -38.64
N GLN A 98 11.96 1.54 -38.41
CA GLN A 98 11.34 2.03 -37.18
C GLN A 98 11.91 1.21 -36.02
N ARG A 99 13.01 1.68 -35.41
CA ARG A 99 13.57 1.04 -34.21
C ARG A 99 12.48 1.02 -33.14
N GLU A 100 11.97 -0.17 -32.82
CA GLU A 100 11.03 -0.35 -31.73
C GLU A 100 11.73 -0.04 -30.40
N TYR A 101 11.01 0.59 -29.46
CA TYR A 101 11.57 0.91 -28.15
C TYR A 101 11.79 -0.39 -27.36
N PRO A 102 13.03 -0.76 -27.02
CA PRO A 102 13.28 -2.02 -26.35
C PRO A 102 12.66 -2.03 -24.95
N HIS A 103 12.10 -3.17 -24.54
CA HIS A 103 11.59 -3.34 -23.17
C HIS A 103 12.71 -3.06 -22.15
N SER A 104 12.48 -2.04 -21.32
CA SER A 104 13.40 -1.67 -20.25
C SER A 104 13.40 -2.75 -19.17
N LYS A 105 14.55 -3.34 -18.90
CA LYS A 105 14.73 -4.17 -17.71
C LYS A 105 14.79 -3.31 -16.45
N PHE A 106 14.43 -3.90 -15.31
CA PHE A 106 14.41 -3.21 -14.02
C PHE A 106 14.95 -4.09 -12.89
N VAL A 107 15.39 -3.47 -11.80
CA VAL A 107 16.02 -4.16 -10.66
C VAL A 107 15.07 -4.14 -9.47
N ILE A 108 14.93 -5.28 -8.79
CA ILE A 108 14.14 -5.42 -7.57
C ILE A 108 15.09 -5.67 -6.39
N LEU A 109 14.88 -5.00 -5.27
CA LEU A 109 15.53 -5.28 -3.99
C LEU A 109 14.48 -5.75 -2.99
N GLU A 110 14.64 -6.97 -2.49
CA GLU A 110 13.90 -7.48 -1.34
C GLU A 110 14.79 -7.35 -0.10
N ALA A 111 14.39 -6.49 0.84
CA ALA A 111 15.25 -6.09 1.94
C ALA A 111 15.36 -7.15 3.05
N LEU A 112 14.31 -7.96 3.23
CA LEU A 112 14.22 -9.02 4.26
C LEU A 112 13.64 -10.29 3.64
N SER A 113 14.49 -11.11 3.04
CA SER A 113 14.10 -12.22 2.15
C SER A 113 13.83 -13.55 2.85
N ALA A 114 14.30 -13.77 4.08
CA ALA A 114 14.16 -15.03 4.80
C ALA A 114 14.51 -16.26 3.93
N THR A 115 13.50 -17.08 3.57
CA THR A 115 13.67 -18.28 2.73
C THR A 115 13.95 -17.98 1.26
N GLY A 116 13.79 -16.73 0.82
CA GLY A 116 13.91 -16.32 -0.58
C GLY A 116 12.64 -16.49 -1.42
N LEU A 117 11.54 -16.97 -0.84
CA LEU A 117 10.33 -17.32 -1.60
C LEU A 117 9.83 -16.18 -2.48
N ARG A 118 9.73 -14.96 -1.93
CA ARG A 118 9.24 -13.79 -2.66
C ARG A 118 10.20 -13.40 -3.80
N SER A 119 11.51 -13.38 -3.57
CA SER A 119 12.51 -13.22 -4.65
C SER A 119 12.42 -14.28 -5.75
N ILE A 120 12.22 -15.55 -5.38
CA ILE A 120 12.06 -16.66 -6.34
C ILE A 120 10.80 -16.44 -7.17
N ARG A 121 9.67 -16.10 -6.53
CA ARG A 121 8.42 -15.76 -7.22
C ARG A 121 8.60 -14.57 -8.16
N TYR A 122 9.26 -13.51 -7.71
CA TYR A 122 9.56 -12.35 -8.57
C TYR A 122 10.39 -12.74 -9.80
N ALA A 123 11.40 -13.60 -9.64
CA ALA A 123 12.23 -14.06 -10.76
C ALA A 123 11.46 -14.91 -11.77
N LYS A 124 10.51 -15.74 -11.32
CA LYS A 124 9.74 -16.66 -12.17
C LYS A 124 8.50 -16.02 -12.79
N GLU A 125 7.86 -15.14 -12.04
CA GLU A 125 6.50 -14.67 -12.33
C GLU A 125 6.49 -13.23 -12.85
N ILE A 126 7.59 -12.47 -12.82
CA ILE A 126 7.64 -11.08 -13.29
C ILE A 126 8.57 -10.97 -14.51
N PRO A 127 8.05 -10.57 -15.68
CA PRO A 127 8.86 -10.44 -16.88
C PRO A 127 9.80 -9.21 -16.80
N HIS A 128 10.85 -9.23 -17.62
CA HIS A 128 11.80 -8.11 -17.78
C HIS A 128 12.58 -7.69 -16.52
N VAL A 129 12.56 -8.49 -15.46
CA VAL A 129 13.47 -8.27 -14.33
C VAL A 129 14.92 -8.48 -14.81
N SER A 130 15.80 -7.52 -14.52
CA SER A 130 17.22 -7.62 -14.82
C SER A 130 17.90 -8.59 -13.88
N HIS A 131 17.74 -8.34 -12.59
CA HIS A 131 18.23 -9.15 -11.49
C HIS A 131 17.51 -8.72 -10.21
N ILE A 132 17.58 -9.56 -9.19
CA ILE A 132 16.99 -9.33 -7.88
C ILE A 132 18.10 -9.30 -6.84
N LEU A 133 18.08 -8.33 -5.95
CA LEU A 133 18.91 -8.29 -4.75
C LEU A 133 18.07 -8.83 -3.60
N ALA A 134 18.40 -10.03 -3.13
CA ALA A 134 17.69 -10.70 -2.04
C ALA A 134 18.56 -10.67 -0.79
N ASN A 135 18.08 -10.01 0.28
CA ASN A 135 18.89 -9.73 1.46
C ASN A 135 18.32 -10.37 2.72
N ASP A 136 19.17 -10.96 3.55
CA ASP A 136 18.81 -11.25 4.94
C ASP A 136 20.01 -11.01 5.87
N LEU A 137 19.73 -10.68 7.13
CA LEU A 137 20.77 -10.52 8.15
C LEU A 137 21.28 -11.87 8.66
N SER A 138 20.44 -12.90 8.64
CA SER A 138 20.75 -14.23 9.16
C SER A 138 21.50 -15.07 8.14
N SER A 139 22.69 -15.56 8.50
CA SER A 139 23.47 -16.50 7.68
C SER A 139 22.72 -17.82 7.42
N ALA A 140 21.91 -18.26 8.37
CA ALA A 140 21.05 -19.44 8.18
C ALA A 140 19.96 -19.17 7.13
N ALA A 141 19.39 -17.96 7.12
CA ALA A 141 18.40 -17.56 6.12
C ALA A 141 19.04 -17.42 4.73
N THR A 142 20.22 -16.81 4.61
CA THR A 142 20.94 -16.70 3.33
C THR A 142 21.37 -18.06 2.78
N ALA A 143 21.76 -19.00 3.65
CA ALA A 143 22.03 -20.38 3.26
C ALA A 143 20.77 -21.09 2.73
N ALA A 144 19.65 -20.99 3.46
CA ALA A 144 18.37 -21.55 3.03
C ALA A 144 17.90 -20.94 1.70
N MET A 145 18.06 -19.62 1.55
CA MET A 145 17.74 -18.87 0.33
C MET A 145 18.53 -19.36 -0.88
N LYS A 146 19.85 -19.55 -0.75
CA LYS A 146 20.71 -20.08 -1.84
C LYS A 146 20.23 -21.46 -2.29
N ARG A 147 19.98 -22.38 -1.34
CA ARG A 147 19.44 -23.72 -1.66
C ARG A 147 18.09 -23.65 -2.37
N ASN A 148 17.19 -22.78 -1.90
CA ASN A 148 15.87 -22.62 -2.52
C ASN A 148 15.94 -22.00 -3.93
N ILE A 149 16.88 -21.08 -4.17
CA ILE A 149 17.13 -20.52 -5.51
C ILE A 149 17.60 -21.63 -6.47
N GLU A 150 18.52 -22.49 -6.03
CA GLU A 150 19.00 -23.64 -6.79
C GLU A 150 17.88 -24.65 -7.08
N LEU A 151 17.05 -24.95 -6.08
CA LEU A 151 15.88 -25.84 -6.20
C LEU A 151 14.91 -25.40 -7.31
N ASN A 152 14.83 -24.10 -7.57
CA ASN A 152 13.96 -23.53 -8.61
C ASN A 152 14.68 -23.35 -9.97
N GLY A 153 15.89 -23.87 -10.12
CA GLY A 153 16.68 -23.76 -11.36
C GLY A 153 17.17 -22.34 -11.67
N LEU A 154 17.20 -21.47 -10.63
CA LEU A 154 17.64 -20.07 -10.69
C LEU A 154 19.07 -19.88 -10.14
N GLY A 155 19.72 -20.96 -9.70
CA GLY A 155 21.10 -20.94 -9.23
C GLY A 155 22.13 -20.74 -10.36
N PRO A 156 23.42 -20.60 -10.03
CA PRO A 156 24.49 -20.50 -11.00
C PRO A 156 24.48 -21.70 -11.95
N ARG A 157 24.37 -21.46 -13.26
CA ARG A 157 24.50 -22.53 -14.27
C ARG A 157 25.94 -22.61 -14.76
N PRO A 158 26.50 -23.81 -14.97
CA PRO A 158 27.70 -23.98 -15.76
C PRO A 158 27.49 -23.33 -17.14
N PRO A 159 28.53 -22.75 -17.76
CA PRO A 159 28.44 -22.33 -19.15
C PRO A 159 28.03 -23.54 -20.01
N PRO A 160 27.15 -23.35 -21.01
CA PRO A 160 26.80 -24.45 -21.90
C PRO A 160 28.07 -25.02 -22.53
N PRO A 161 28.18 -26.35 -22.70
CA PRO A 161 29.26 -26.92 -23.49
C PRO A 161 29.25 -26.26 -24.86
N LYS A 162 30.43 -25.88 -25.36
CA LYS A 162 30.59 -25.35 -26.71
C LYS A 162 30.28 -26.49 -27.70
N SER A 163 29.02 -26.69 -28.07
CA SER A 163 28.67 -27.50 -29.23
C SER A 163 28.91 -26.64 -30.47
N GLU A 164 29.92 -27.00 -31.25
CA GLU A 164 30.11 -26.47 -32.60
C GLU A 164 28.90 -26.91 -33.45
N GLY A 165 28.06 -25.96 -33.87
CA GLY A 165 27.06 -26.19 -34.91
C GLY A 165 25.58 -26.14 -34.50
N GLU A 166 25.23 -25.95 -33.22
CA GLU A 166 23.82 -25.71 -32.86
C GLU A 166 23.47 -24.22 -32.90
N ALA A 167 22.46 -23.87 -33.70
CA ALA A 167 21.90 -22.53 -33.73
C ALA A 167 21.48 -22.13 -32.30
N PRO A 168 21.72 -20.87 -31.87
CA PRO A 168 21.37 -20.44 -30.52
C PRO A 168 19.85 -20.54 -30.34
N ASN A 169 19.39 -21.59 -29.65
CA ASN A 169 18.04 -21.62 -29.13
C ASN A 169 17.90 -20.40 -28.22
N HIS A 170 16.98 -19.50 -28.56
CA HIS A 170 16.58 -18.30 -27.79
C HIS A 170 15.92 -18.69 -26.44
N THR A 171 16.61 -19.51 -25.64
CA THR A 171 16.25 -19.73 -24.26
C THR A 171 16.61 -18.46 -23.49
N THR A 172 15.58 -17.71 -23.09
CA THR A 172 15.72 -16.55 -22.23
C THR A 172 16.48 -16.95 -20.98
N LYS A 173 17.66 -16.34 -20.77
CA LYS A 173 18.45 -16.56 -19.56
C LYS A 173 17.55 -16.30 -18.33
N PRO A 174 17.50 -17.20 -17.34
CA PRO A 174 16.71 -17.00 -16.13
C PRO A 174 17.16 -15.72 -15.41
N VAL A 175 16.23 -15.10 -14.68
CA VAL A 175 16.51 -13.91 -13.87
C VAL A 175 17.51 -14.27 -12.78
N GLU A 176 18.59 -13.49 -12.69
CA GLU A 176 19.63 -13.67 -11.67
C GLU A 176 19.13 -13.17 -10.31
N ILE A 177 19.22 -14.00 -9.26
CA ILE A 177 19.00 -13.59 -7.87
C ILE A 177 20.34 -13.51 -7.16
N ARG A 178 20.72 -12.31 -6.71
CA ARG A 178 21.95 -12.03 -5.98
C ARG A 178 21.64 -11.99 -4.49
N VAL A 179 22.14 -12.99 -3.78
CA VAL A 179 21.98 -13.11 -2.33
C VAL A 179 23.00 -12.20 -1.64
N ASN A 180 22.51 -11.33 -0.75
CA ASN A 180 23.33 -10.53 0.16
C ASN A 180 23.08 -10.97 1.60
N GLU A 181 24.15 -11.11 2.37
CA GLU A 181 24.09 -11.30 3.81
C GLU A 181 24.47 -9.99 4.50
N GLY A 182 23.53 -9.38 5.22
CA GLY A 182 23.81 -8.16 5.94
C GLY A 182 22.59 -7.34 6.34
N ASP A 183 22.88 -6.22 6.97
CA ASP A 183 21.86 -5.26 7.40
C ASP A 183 21.17 -4.61 6.19
N ALA A 184 19.84 -4.62 6.22
CA ALA A 184 18.99 -4.12 5.14
C ALA A 184 19.19 -2.62 4.88
N CYS A 185 19.35 -1.82 5.94
CA CYS A 185 19.59 -0.39 5.80
C CYS A 185 20.95 -0.11 5.13
N THR A 186 21.99 -0.83 5.55
CA THR A 186 23.33 -0.74 4.96
C THR A 186 23.30 -1.06 3.46
N LEU A 187 22.64 -2.16 3.07
CA LEU A 187 22.48 -2.51 1.66
C LEU A 187 21.75 -1.42 0.87
N MET A 188 20.63 -0.91 1.40
CA MET A 188 19.86 0.15 0.74
C MET A 188 20.64 1.48 0.65
N TYR A 189 21.40 1.87 1.69
CA TYR A 189 22.23 3.06 1.66
C TYR A 189 23.37 2.96 0.64
N ASN A 190 23.92 1.76 0.41
CA ASN A 190 24.88 1.51 -0.68
C ASN A 190 24.29 1.72 -2.09
N HIS A 191 22.96 1.75 -2.20
CA HIS A 191 22.21 2.00 -3.44
C HIS A 191 21.58 3.41 -3.50
N ARG A 192 21.97 4.35 -2.61
CA ARG A 192 21.42 5.72 -2.64
C ARG A 192 21.89 6.56 -3.82
N GLU A 193 23.06 6.25 -4.37
CA GLU A 193 23.66 6.94 -5.51
C GLU A 193 22.76 6.79 -6.75
N PRO A 194 22.42 7.86 -7.49
CA PRO A 194 21.44 7.79 -8.58
C PRO A 194 21.68 6.70 -9.63
N SER A 195 22.96 6.39 -9.92
CA SER A 195 23.39 5.35 -10.86
C SER A 195 23.15 3.92 -10.34
N LYS A 196 23.12 3.74 -9.01
CA LYS A 196 22.99 2.45 -8.32
C LYS A 196 21.58 2.17 -7.83
N ARG A 197 20.72 3.19 -7.71
CA ARG A 197 19.32 3.03 -7.27
C ARG A 197 18.60 1.92 -8.03
N VAL A 198 17.82 1.13 -7.29
CA VAL A 198 16.99 0.05 -7.82
C VAL A 198 15.60 0.56 -8.16
N ASP A 199 14.87 -0.12 -9.05
CA ASP A 199 13.58 0.37 -9.50
C ASP A 199 12.42 -0.04 -8.56
N VAL A 200 12.54 -1.19 -7.88
CA VAL A 200 11.58 -1.66 -6.88
C VAL A 200 12.30 -1.98 -5.57
N VAL A 201 11.75 -1.52 -4.44
CA VAL A 201 12.19 -1.90 -3.08
C VAL A 201 11.01 -2.51 -2.34
N ASP A 202 11.17 -3.73 -1.81
CA ASP A 202 10.17 -4.40 -0.99
C ASP A 202 10.67 -4.60 0.45
N ILE A 203 9.92 -4.06 1.40
CA ILE A 203 10.20 -4.11 2.83
C ILE A 203 9.06 -4.86 3.52
N ASP A 204 9.37 -6.07 3.99
CA ASP A 204 8.41 -6.99 4.60
C ASP A 204 8.96 -7.52 5.95
N PRO A 205 9.09 -6.66 6.98
CA PRO A 205 9.67 -7.05 8.24
C PRO A 205 8.63 -7.66 9.19
N TYR A 206 9.11 -8.28 10.25
CA TYR A 206 8.26 -8.57 11.40
C TYR A 206 8.02 -7.32 12.22
N GLY A 207 6.74 -7.01 12.46
CA GLY A 207 6.32 -5.83 13.18
C GLY A 207 6.40 -4.60 12.28
N THR A 208 7.30 -3.69 12.62
CA THR A 208 7.32 -2.35 12.02
C THR A 208 8.32 -2.24 10.86
N ALA A 209 7.93 -1.51 9.80
CA ALA A 209 8.86 -1.09 8.74
C ALA A 209 9.59 0.22 9.05
N ALA A 210 9.23 0.93 10.12
CA ALA A 210 9.74 2.26 10.45
C ALA A 210 11.27 2.42 10.34
N PRO A 211 12.11 1.50 10.87
CA PRO A 211 13.56 1.63 10.80
C PRO A 211 14.14 1.64 9.37
N PHE A 212 13.41 1.08 8.41
CA PHE A 212 13.87 0.87 7.04
C PHE A 212 13.39 1.96 6.08
N ILE A 213 12.37 2.75 6.46
CA ILE A 213 11.70 3.73 5.58
C ILE A 213 12.69 4.75 5.00
N ASP A 214 13.58 5.30 5.84
CA ASP A 214 14.50 6.36 5.43
C ASP A 214 15.52 5.89 4.39
N ALA A 215 16.06 4.67 4.55
CA ALA A 215 16.96 4.06 3.58
C ALA A 215 16.20 3.71 2.28
N ALA A 216 14.97 3.23 2.39
CA ALA A 216 14.13 2.83 1.26
C ALA A 216 13.84 3.98 0.29
N VAL A 217 13.39 5.14 0.82
CA VAL A 217 13.03 6.31 0.00
C VAL A 217 14.25 6.91 -0.72
N GLN A 218 15.47 6.63 -0.25
CA GLN A 218 16.71 7.04 -0.90
C GLN A 218 17.20 6.02 -1.93
N CYS A 219 17.00 4.72 -1.67
CA CYS A 219 17.43 3.60 -2.50
C CYS A 219 16.58 3.43 -3.77
N VAL A 220 15.29 3.69 -3.70
CA VAL A 220 14.37 3.55 -4.84
C VAL A 220 14.65 4.63 -5.90
N ARG A 221 14.62 4.24 -7.18
CA ARG A 221 14.80 5.15 -8.33
C ARG A 221 13.63 6.12 -8.45
N ASP A 222 13.83 7.20 -9.19
CA ASP A 222 12.76 8.12 -9.58
C ASP A 222 11.69 7.37 -10.41
N GLU A 223 10.42 7.62 -10.10
CA GLU A 223 9.26 6.85 -10.60
C GLU A 223 9.28 5.35 -10.21
N GLY A 224 10.15 4.98 -9.26
CA GLY A 224 10.29 3.64 -8.71
C GLY A 224 9.15 3.26 -7.77
N LEU A 225 9.03 1.96 -7.49
CA LEU A 225 8.01 1.40 -6.61
C LEU A 225 8.60 1.02 -5.25
N LEU A 226 7.98 1.52 -4.18
CA LEU A 226 8.25 1.12 -2.82
C LEU A 226 7.07 0.30 -2.29
N CYS A 227 7.32 -0.94 -1.91
CA CYS A 227 6.36 -1.84 -1.30
C CYS A 227 6.66 -1.98 0.19
N ILE A 228 5.68 -1.76 1.06
CA ILE A 228 5.84 -1.79 2.52
C ILE A 228 4.78 -2.67 3.15
N THR A 229 5.20 -3.62 3.99
CA THR A 229 4.33 -4.31 4.94
C THR A 229 4.60 -3.85 6.37
N CYS A 230 3.58 -3.69 7.19
CA CYS A 230 3.71 -3.59 8.65
C CYS A 230 2.72 -4.53 9.33
N THR A 231 3.18 -5.35 10.27
CA THR A 231 2.35 -6.32 11.02
C THR A 231 2.10 -5.89 12.47
N ASP A 232 2.61 -4.72 12.90
CA ASP A 232 2.45 -4.15 14.24
C ASP A 232 1.13 -3.38 14.42
N LEU A 233 -0.01 -3.96 14.01
CA LEU A 233 -1.33 -3.34 14.16
C LEU A 233 -1.70 -3.03 15.61
N ALA A 234 -1.13 -3.73 16.59
CA ALA A 234 -1.29 -3.37 18.00
C ALA A 234 -0.80 -1.94 18.30
N VAL A 235 0.23 -1.46 17.59
CA VAL A 235 0.78 -0.11 17.69
C VAL A 235 0.04 0.86 16.77
N LEU A 236 -0.30 0.44 15.54
CA LEU A 236 -0.86 1.30 14.51
C LEU A 236 -2.39 1.50 14.59
N ALA A 237 -3.14 0.48 15.01
CA ALA A 237 -4.61 0.43 14.96
C ALA A 237 -5.26 0.37 16.35
N THR A 238 -4.51 0.67 17.41
CA THR A 238 -5.02 0.83 18.79
C THR A 238 -4.43 2.08 19.44
N ALA A 239 -5.01 2.51 20.57
CA ALA A 239 -4.46 3.60 21.36
C ALA A 239 -3.72 3.12 22.63
N ASN A 240 -3.28 1.86 22.65
CA ASN A 240 -2.61 1.28 23.83
C ASN A 240 -1.13 1.67 23.91
N PHE A 241 -0.49 1.98 22.77
CA PHE A 241 0.94 2.32 22.68
C PHE A 241 1.18 3.59 21.86
N PRO A 242 0.57 4.73 22.25
CA PRO A 242 0.68 5.98 21.48
C PRO A 242 2.14 6.48 21.38
N GLU A 243 2.93 6.33 22.45
CA GLU A 243 4.36 6.66 22.48
C GLU A 243 5.16 5.79 21.50
N LYS A 244 4.85 4.49 21.43
CA LYS A 244 5.52 3.59 20.48
C LYS A 244 5.15 3.93 19.05
N CYS A 245 3.88 4.21 18.78
CA CYS A 245 3.42 4.63 17.46
C CYS A 245 4.09 5.92 17.02
N PHE A 246 4.18 6.91 17.90
CA PHE A 246 4.89 8.16 17.63
C PHE A 246 6.37 7.92 17.33
N SER A 247 7.06 7.10 18.14
CA SER A 247 8.48 6.79 17.94
C SER A 247 8.76 6.11 16.58
N ASN A 248 7.83 5.27 16.10
CA ASN A 248 7.98 4.55 14.85
C ASN A 248 7.53 5.40 13.64
N TYR A 249 6.42 6.12 13.74
CA TYR A 249 5.73 6.70 12.58
C TYR A 249 5.58 8.23 12.62
N GLY A 250 5.95 8.88 13.72
CA GLY A 250 5.85 10.33 13.90
C GLY A 250 4.41 10.85 14.07
N GLY A 251 3.45 9.97 14.31
CA GLY A 251 2.05 10.32 14.55
C GLY A 251 1.42 9.47 15.65
N ILE A 252 0.31 9.95 16.20
CA ILE A 252 -0.46 9.30 17.28
C ILE A 252 -1.61 8.50 16.66
N PRO A 253 -1.85 7.25 17.13
CA PRO A 253 -2.87 6.38 16.58
C PRO A 253 -4.27 6.76 17.07
N ILE A 254 -5.28 6.12 16.47
CA ILE A 254 -6.69 6.41 16.73
C ILE A 254 -7.36 5.20 17.40
N LYS A 255 -8.18 5.48 18.43
CA LYS A 255 -9.16 4.52 18.98
C LYS A 255 -10.54 4.76 18.38
N SER A 256 -10.82 4.14 17.23
CA SER A 256 -12.12 4.23 16.56
C SER A 256 -12.40 2.95 15.75
N GLU A 257 -13.59 2.84 15.17
CA GLU A 257 -13.89 1.75 14.22
C GLU A 257 -13.07 1.81 12.93
N TYR A 258 -12.54 2.98 12.59
CA TYR A 258 -11.74 3.23 11.38
C TYR A 258 -10.23 3.21 11.65
N SER A 259 -9.78 2.59 12.74
CA SER A 259 -8.37 2.55 13.14
C SER A 259 -7.47 1.83 12.12
N HIS A 260 -8.01 0.85 11.38
CA HIS A 260 -7.29 0.17 10.30
C HIS A 260 -6.95 1.09 9.12
N GLU A 261 -7.83 2.04 8.79
CA GLU A 261 -7.49 3.06 7.78
C GLU A 261 -6.53 4.10 8.36
N ALA A 262 -6.71 4.48 9.63
CA ALA A 262 -5.77 5.36 10.33
C ALA A 262 -4.34 4.79 10.32
N ALA A 263 -4.18 3.49 10.52
CA ALA A 263 -2.91 2.78 10.41
C ALA A 263 -2.23 3.00 9.04
N LEU A 264 -2.97 2.83 7.95
CA LEU A 264 -2.47 3.08 6.59
C LEU A 264 -2.00 4.53 6.44
N ARG A 265 -2.80 5.48 6.94
CA ARG A 265 -2.51 6.92 6.87
C ARG A 265 -1.29 7.32 7.69
N LEU A 266 -1.03 6.67 8.83
CA LEU A 266 0.16 6.88 9.65
C LEU A 266 1.42 6.40 8.92
N VAL A 267 1.38 5.21 8.32
CA VAL A 267 2.51 4.70 7.53
C VAL A 267 2.79 5.59 6.32
N LEU A 268 1.76 5.98 5.56
CA LEU A 268 1.90 6.91 4.44
C LEU A 268 2.51 8.25 4.86
N ASN A 269 2.13 8.79 6.02
CA ASN A 269 2.69 10.03 6.54
C ASN A 269 4.17 9.89 6.90
N ALA A 270 4.56 8.77 7.52
CA ALA A 270 5.94 8.47 7.85
C ALA A 270 6.81 8.40 6.57
N VAL A 271 6.33 7.71 5.53
CA VAL A 271 7.03 7.61 4.23
C VAL A 271 7.10 8.99 3.55
N SER A 272 5.99 9.73 3.51
CA SER A 272 5.93 11.08 2.93
C SER A 272 6.92 12.03 3.60
N THR A 273 6.94 12.05 4.93
CA THR A 273 7.83 12.92 5.72
C THR A 273 9.29 12.54 5.50
N SER A 274 9.60 11.24 5.40
CA SER A 274 10.96 10.77 5.11
C SER A 274 11.39 11.14 3.68
N ALA A 275 10.53 10.93 2.68
CA ALA A 275 10.81 11.26 1.29
C ALA A 275 11.02 12.77 1.08
N ALA A 276 10.20 13.60 1.73
CA ALA A 276 10.24 15.06 1.62
C ALA A 276 11.60 15.66 2.02
N ARG A 277 12.27 15.08 3.03
CA ARG A 277 13.63 15.50 3.46
C ARG A 277 14.67 15.42 2.35
N TYR A 278 14.45 14.57 1.35
CA TYR A 278 15.36 14.34 0.23
C TYR A 278 14.87 14.93 -1.09
N GLY A 279 13.90 15.86 -1.06
CA GLY A 279 13.34 16.47 -2.28
C GLY A 279 12.44 15.53 -3.08
N ARG A 280 11.93 14.47 -2.43
CA ARG A 280 11.11 13.42 -3.04
C ARG A 280 9.68 13.48 -2.52
N TYR A 281 8.73 12.98 -3.32
CA TYR A 281 7.33 12.88 -2.96
C TYR A 281 6.83 11.45 -3.15
N ILE A 282 5.69 11.17 -2.52
CA ILE A 282 5.00 9.89 -2.62
C ILE A 282 3.70 10.03 -3.41
N GLU A 283 3.37 9.00 -4.17
CA GLU A 283 2.06 8.78 -4.78
C GLU A 283 1.57 7.39 -4.34
N PRO A 284 0.63 7.31 -3.39
CA PRO A 284 0.03 6.03 -2.99
C PRO A 284 -0.73 5.40 -4.16
N LEU A 285 -0.31 4.22 -4.60
CA LEU A 285 -0.97 3.49 -5.68
C LEU A 285 -2.05 2.55 -5.13
N LEU A 286 -1.74 1.86 -4.03
CA LEU A 286 -2.66 0.93 -3.34
C LEU A 286 -2.23 0.76 -1.88
N SER A 287 -3.13 0.98 -0.92
CA SER A 287 -2.86 0.82 0.52
C SER A 287 -3.95 -0.03 1.16
N LEU A 288 -3.64 -1.24 1.61
CA LEU A 288 -4.62 -2.20 2.11
C LEU A 288 -4.37 -2.60 3.56
N SER A 289 -5.42 -2.59 4.38
CA SER A 289 -5.45 -3.32 5.65
C SER A 289 -5.94 -4.75 5.39
N ILE A 290 -5.13 -5.74 5.72
CA ILE A 290 -5.35 -7.14 5.37
C ILE A 290 -5.10 -8.00 6.61
N ASP A 291 -6.16 -8.63 7.12
CA ASP A 291 -6.14 -9.48 8.32
C ASP A 291 -5.45 -8.79 9.51
N PHE A 292 -4.15 -9.05 9.70
CA PHE A 292 -3.32 -8.55 10.80
C PHE A 292 -2.16 -7.66 10.36
N TYR A 293 -2.15 -7.19 9.11
CA TYR A 293 -1.09 -6.34 8.57
C TYR A 293 -1.62 -5.25 7.64
N VAL A 294 -0.82 -4.23 7.40
CA VAL A 294 -1.03 -3.27 6.32
C VAL A 294 -0.01 -3.51 5.21
N ARG A 295 -0.44 -3.33 3.95
CA ARG A 295 0.40 -3.42 2.76
C ARG A 295 0.21 -2.20 1.87
N LEU A 296 1.30 -1.53 1.52
CA LEU A 296 1.28 -0.30 0.74
C LEU A 296 2.19 -0.42 -0.48
N PHE A 297 1.70 0.05 -1.62
CA PHE A 297 2.41 0.20 -2.88
C PHE A 297 2.47 1.69 -3.22
N ILE A 298 3.68 2.24 -3.24
CA ILE A 298 3.89 3.69 -3.28
C ILE A 298 4.88 3.99 -4.40
N ARG A 299 4.49 4.85 -5.35
CA ARG A 299 5.42 5.40 -6.33
C ARG A 299 6.20 6.55 -5.70
N ILE A 300 7.52 6.57 -5.90
CA ILE A 300 8.41 7.60 -5.37
C ILE A 300 9.00 8.42 -6.50
N GLY A 301 8.68 9.72 -6.55
CA GLY A 301 9.19 10.66 -7.54
C GLY A 301 9.95 11.83 -6.90
N SER A 302 10.57 12.66 -7.73
CA SER A 302 11.32 13.85 -7.31
C SER A 302 10.70 15.10 -7.90
N SER A 303 10.24 16.01 -7.04
CA SER A 303 9.64 17.27 -7.49
C SER A 303 9.61 18.30 -6.35
N PRO A 304 10.33 19.43 -6.48
CA PRO A 304 10.32 20.48 -5.47
C PRO A 304 8.91 21.00 -5.15
N MET A 305 8.02 21.05 -6.15
CA MET A 305 6.64 21.50 -5.94
C MET A 305 5.81 20.48 -5.15
N GLN A 306 5.94 19.19 -5.47
CA GLN A 306 5.20 18.14 -4.74
C GLN A 306 5.68 18.02 -3.29
N VAL A 307 6.98 18.22 -3.03
CA VAL A 307 7.54 18.26 -1.66
C VAL A 307 6.90 19.37 -0.84
N LYS A 308 6.71 20.57 -1.40
CA LYS A 308 6.02 21.67 -0.72
C LYS A 308 4.56 21.34 -0.39
N ARG A 309 3.90 20.52 -1.20
CA ARG A 309 2.53 20.02 -0.95
C ARG A 309 2.45 18.95 0.14
N ALA A 310 3.55 18.39 0.63
CA ALA A 310 3.49 17.35 1.66
C ALA A 310 2.73 17.83 2.91
N ALA A 311 2.96 19.07 3.35
CA ALA A 311 2.26 19.66 4.50
C ALA A 311 0.76 19.86 4.29
N THR A 312 0.28 19.98 3.04
CA THR A 312 -1.15 20.09 2.73
C THR A 312 -1.84 18.72 2.69
N LYS A 313 -1.06 17.64 2.63
CA LYS A 313 -1.51 16.24 2.66
C LYS A 313 -1.27 15.57 4.02
N THR A 314 -0.79 16.34 4.99
CA THR A 314 -0.52 15.91 6.36
C THR A 314 -1.54 16.59 7.26
N SER A 315 -2.36 15.82 7.98
CA SER A 315 -3.40 16.39 8.85
C SER A 315 -3.33 15.86 10.28
N THR A 316 -3.67 16.74 11.21
CA THR A 316 -4.04 16.38 12.59
C THR A 316 -5.54 16.11 12.63
N TYR A 317 -5.98 15.20 13.48
CA TYR A 317 -7.39 14.87 13.64
C TYR A 317 -7.83 15.07 15.10
N TRP A 318 -9.04 15.59 15.32
CA TRP A 318 -9.71 15.57 16.62
C TRP A 318 -10.84 14.55 16.58
N ILE A 319 -10.84 13.64 17.54
CA ILE A 319 -11.71 12.47 17.52
C ILE A 319 -12.43 12.35 18.85
N CYS A 320 -13.75 12.29 18.79
CA CYS A 320 -14.58 12.14 19.97
C CYS A 320 -14.40 10.77 20.60
N SER A 321 -14.09 10.74 21.91
CA SER A 321 -13.89 9.52 22.68
C SER A 321 -15.11 8.60 22.74
N ASN A 322 -16.31 9.16 22.55
CA ASN A 322 -17.57 8.42 22.63
C ASN A 322 -18.20 8.18 21.26
N CYS A 323 -18.67 9.24 20.58
CA CYS A 323 -19.40 9.09 19.32
C CYS A 323 -18.51 8.90 18.09
N GLN A 324 -17.18 8.97 18.26
CA GLN A 324 -16.18 8.78 17.19
C GLN A 324 -16.29 9.77 16.02
N SER A 325 -17.05 10.86 16.18
CA SER A 325 -17.00 12.02 15.27
C SER A 325 -15.56 12.50 15.14
N PHE A 326 -15.14 12.76 13.90
CA PHE A 326 -13.77 13.19 13.62
C PHE A 326 -13.76 14.52 12.84
N HIS A 327 -12.71 15.29 13.07
CA HIS A 327 -12.46 16.55 12.36
C HIS A 327 -10.99 16.57 11.95
N GLY A 328 -10.72 16.61 10.65
CA GLY A 328 -9.36 16.70 10.10
C GLY A 328 -8.94 18.13 9.85
N GLN A 329 -7.68 18.45 10.12
CA GLN A 329 -7.06 19.74 9.79
C GLN A 329 -5.68 19.53 9.17
N PRO A 330 -5.50 19.90 7.90
CA PRO A 330 -4.19 19.94 7.25
C PRO A 330 -3.23 20.88 7.99
N LEU A 331 -1.94 20.55 8.03
CA LEU A 331 -0.92 21.41 8.66
C LEU A 331 -0.67 22.70 7.86
N ALA A 332 -0.86 22.66 6.55
CA ALA A 332 -0.78 23.82 5.67
C ALA A 332 -1.92 23.85 4.64
N ARG A 333 -2.21 25.04 4.13
CA ARG A 333 -3.15 25.30 3.02
C ARG A 333 -2.39 25.85 1.83
N VAL A 334 -2.88 25.58 0.62
CA VAL A 334 -2.35 26.16 -0.61
C VAL A 334 -3.46 26.88 -1.37
N THR A 335 -3.18 28.08 -1.84
CA THR A 335 -4.03 28.81 -2.80
C THR A 335 -3.32 28.83 -4.15
N GLU A 336 -4.07 28.47 -5.18
CA GLU A 336 -3.60 28.45 -6.57
C GLU A 336 -4.15 29.69 -7.28
N THR A 337 -3.27 30.54 -7.82
CA THR A 337 -3.66 31.74 -8.56
C THR A 337 -3.14 31.66 -9.98
N PRO A 338 -4.02 31.47 -10.98
CA PRO A 338 -3.65 31.50 -12.38
C PRO A 338 -3.03 32.86 -12.73
N GLN A 339 -1.96 32.84 -13.50
CA GLN A 339 -1.28 34.02 -14.01
C GLN A 339 -1.65 34.25 -15.49
N PRO A 340 -1.59 35.49 -16.00
CA PRO A 340 -1.88 35.79 -17.41
C PRO A 340 -1.03 35.01 -18.42
N ASN A 341 0.17 34.57 -18.02
CA ASN A 341 1.07 33.76 -18.85
C ASN A 341 0.73 32.25 -18.84
N GLY A 342 -0.38 31.84 -18.23
CA GLY A 342 -0.82 30.45 -18.09
C GLY A 342 -0.10 29.65 -16.99
N SER A 343 0.87 30.25 -16.29
CA SER A 343 1.48 29.61 -15.11
C SER A 343 0.56 29.72 -13.89
N ILE A 344 0.74 28.83 -12.92
CA ILE A 344 0.01 28.86 -11.65
C ILE A 344 0.97 29.31 -10.55
N ASN A 345 0.59 30.37 -9.83
CA ASN A 345 1.29 30.77 -8.62
C ASN A 345 0.72 30.00 -7.41
N TYR A 346 1.60 29.43 -6.60
CA TYR A 346 1.22 28.64 -5.42
C TYR A 346 1.59 29.39 -4.15
N ASN A 347 0.58 29.77 -3.36
CA ASN A 347 0.77 30.45 -2.09
C ASN A 347 0.47 29.48 -0.93
N PHE A 348 1.51 29.06 -0.22
CA PHE A 348 1.40 28.16 0.94
C PHE A 348 1.23 28.98 2.22
N LYS A 349 0.19 28.66 2.99
CA LYS A 349 -0.17 29.36 4.24
C LYS A 349 -0.37 28.37 5.38
N LEU A 350 -0.19 28.85 6.60
CA LEU A 350 -0.50 28.08 7.81
C LEU A 350 -2.01 27.82 7.93
N SER A 351 -2.36 26.67 8.47
CA SER A 351 -3.72 26.43 8.96
C SER A 351 -3.96 27.20 10.27
N GLY A 352 -5.16 27.78 10.41
CA GLY A 352 -5.55 28.49 11.65
C GLY A 352 -5.68 27.52 12.83
N GLY A 353 -5.89 28.01 14.05
CA GLY A 353 -6.03 27.20 15.27
C GLY A 353 -7.14 26.13 15.20
N PRO A 354 -7.34 25.33 16.27
CA PRO A 354 -8.15 24.11 16.21
C PRO A 354 -9.51 24.39 15.55
N SER A 355 -9.85 23.56 14.55
CA SER A 355 -11.12 23.67 13.81
C SER A 355 -12.35 23.24 14.63
N VAL A 356 -12.16 22.92 15.90
CA VAL A 356 -13.15 22.34 16.80
C VAL A 356 -13.15 23.05 18.16
N PRO A 357 -14.29 23.05 18.88
CA PRO A 357 -14.33 23.46 20.28
C PRO A 357 -13.60 22.46 21.19
N ASP A 358 -13.56 22.76 22.50
CA ASP A 358 -12.93 21.93 23.54
C ASP A 358 -13.65 20.58 23.77
N ARG A 359 -14.94 20.51 23.41
CA ARG A 359 -15.78 19.30 23.53
C ARG A 359 -16.54 18.98 22.24
N CYS A 360 -16.87 17.71 22.04
CA CYS A 360 -17.61 17.26 20.87
C CYS A 360 -18.97 17.96 20.76
N THR A 361 -19.22 18.61 19.62
CA THR A 361 -20.48 19.31 19.34
C THR A 361 -21.68 18.38 19.24
N GLU A 362 -21.47 17.06 19.16
CA GLU A 362 -22.53 16.05 19.00
C GLU A 362 -22.94 15.40 20.32
N CYS A 363 -21.99 15.06 21.19
CA CYS A 363 -22.28 14.33 22.42
C CYS A 363 -21.58 14.87 23.67
N ASN A 364 -20.96 16.05 23.58
CA ASN A 364 -20.28 16.77 24.67
C ASN A 364 -19.11 16.00 25.34
N SER A 365 -18.68 14.90 24.74
CA SER A 365 -17.53 14.11 25.18
C SER A 365 -16.21 14.75 24.75
N ILE A 366 -15.10 14.29 25.34
CA ILE A 366 -13.75 14.79 25.08
C ILE A 366 -13.35 14.49 23.63
N LEU A 367 -12.69 15.46 22.99
CA LEU A 367 -12.03 15.30 21.70
C LEU A 367 -10.53 15.02 21.92
N HIS A 368 -10.06 13.86 21.48
CA HIS A 368 -8.64 13.51 21.51
C HIS A 368 -7.95 13.91 20.20
N MET A 369 -6.72 14.40 20.30
CA MET A 369 -5.86 14.65 19.16
C MET A 369 -5.21 13.36 18.67
N ALA A 370 -5.15 13.17 17.35
CA ALA A 370 -4.47 12.08 16.69
C ALA A 370 -3.72 12.56 15.43
N GLY A 371 -2.82 11.73 14.91
CA GLY A 371 -1.91 12.10 13.83
C GLY A 371 -0.65 12.82 14.34
N PRO A 372 0.05 13.58 13.48
CA PRO A 372 -0.29 13.83 12.10
C PRO A 372 -0.30 12.55 11.26
N MET A 373 -1.21 12.47 10.29
CA MET A 373 -1.30 11.36 9.34
C MET A 373 -1.71 11.83 7.95
N TRP A 374 -1.57 10.95 6.95
CA TRP A 374 -1.85 11.27 5.55
C TRP A 374 -3.34 11.51 5.33
N SER A 375 -3.71 12.66 4.78
CA SER A 375 -5.10 13.07 4.57
C SER A 375 -5.54 13.07 3.11
N ALA A 376 -4.65 12.79 2.18
CA ALA A 376 -4.97 12.69 0.75
C ALA A 376 -5.41 11.24 0.38
N PRO A 377 -5.73 10.96 -0.90
CA PRO A 377 -6.08 9.62 -1.34
C PRO A 377 -5.00 8.57 -1.01
N ILE A 378 -5.44 7.36 -0.66
CA ILE A 378 -4.58 6.21 -0.30
C ILE A 378 -4.49 5.16 -1.41
N HIS A 379 -5.20 5.39 -2.51
CA HIS A 379 -5.26 4.56 -3.71
C HIS A 379 -5.18 5.44 -4.96
N SER A 380 -4.67 4.88 -6.05
CA SER A 380 -4.86 5.38 -7.41
C SER A 380 -5.91 4.52 -8.12
N PRO A 381 -7.14 5.01 -8.36
CA PRO A 381 -8.20 4.22 -8.99
C PRO A 381 -7.79 3.66 -10.35
N ASP A 382 -7.01 4.42 -11.13
CA ASP A 382 -6.49 4.00 -12.43
C ASP A 382 -5.50 2.83 -12.30
N PHE A 383 -4.59 2.91 -11.33
CA PHE A 383 -3.64 1.83 -11.06
C PHE A 383 -4.38 0.56 -10.60
N VAL A 384 -5.30 0.69 -9.64
CA VAL A 384 -6.08 -0.45 -9.12
C VAL A 384 -6.93 -1.08 -10.23
N ALA A 385 -7.49 -0.29 -11.15
CA ALA A 385 -8.22 -0.80 -12.31
C ALA A 385 -7.32 -1.63 -13.24
N LYS A 386 -6.08 -1.22 -13.47
CA LYS A 386 -5.11 -1.99 -14.25
C LYS A 386 -4.70 -3.28 -13.56
N VAL A 387 -4.51 -3.26 -12.23
CA VAL A 387 -4.24 -4.48 -11.43
C VAL A 387 -5.41 -5.46 -11.50
N LEU A 388 -6.66 -4.97 -11.42
CA LEU A 388 -7.85 -5.80 -11.62
C LEU A 388 -7.90 -6.42 -13.01
N ASN A 389 -7.69 -5.62 -14.06
CA ASN A 389 -7.69 -6.12 -15.43
C ASN A 389 -6.58 -7.18 -15.65
N HIS A 390 -5.38 -6.92 -15.13
CA HIS A 390 -4.30 -7.91 -15.16
C HIS A 390 -4.68 -9.20 -14.45
N LEU A 391 -5.27 -9.11 -13.26
CA LEU A 391 -5.71 -10.27 -12.49
C LEU A 391 -6.79 -11.08 -13.22
N GLU A 392 -7.78 -10.42 -13.81
CA GLU A 392 -8.86 -11.09 -14.56
C GLU A 392 -8.34 -11.85 -15.78
N ASN A 393 -7.30 -11.34 -16.44
CA ASN A 393 -6.68 -12.00 -17.59
C ASN A 393 -5.67 -13.09 -17.19
N ASN A 394 -5.30 -13.19 -15.91
CA ASN A 394 -4.23 -14.07 -15.43
C ASN A 394 -4.63 -14.82 -14.14
N GLU A 395 -5.92 -15.08 -13.94
CA GLU A 395 -6.47 -15.63 -12.69
C GLU A 395 -5.80 -16.96 -12.29
N SER A 396 -5.47 -17.82 -13.26
CA SER A 396 -4.79 -19.10 -13.03
C SER A 396 -3.39 -18.98 -12.45
N ASN A 397 -2.78 -17.79 -12.46
CA ASN A 397 -1.40 -17.58 -12.02
C ASN A 397 -1.31 -17.21 -10.52
N TYR A 398 -2.44 -17.00 -9.84
CA TYR A 398 -2.48 -16.58 -8.44
C TYR A 398 -3.35 -17.50 -7.61
N GLY A 399 -2.78 -18.16 -6.59
CA GLY A 399 -3.52 -18.99 -5.66
C GLY A 399 -4.62 -18.23 -4.90
N THR A 400 -4.46 -16.90 -4.74
CA THR A 400 -5.42 -16.05 -4.02
C THR A 400 -6.23 -15.13 -4.92
N ALA A 401 -6.37 -15.43 -6.21
CA ALA A 401 -6.99 -14.54 -7.20
C ALA A 401 -8.40 -14.07 -6.83
N THR A 402 -9.28 -14.96 -6.36
CA THR A 402 -10.65 -14.60 -5.94
C THR A 402 -10.65 -13.58 -4.80
N ARG A 403 -9.74 -13.74 -3.83
CA ARG A 403 -9.54 -12.81 -2.72
C ARG A 403 -9.02 -11.47 -3.21
N MET A 404 -8.04 -11.49 -4.12
CA MET A 404 -7.47 -10.27 -4.71
C MET A 404 -8.54 -9.49 -5.46
N LYS A 405 -9.36 -10.16 -6.26
CA LYS A 405 -10.46 -9.54 -6.99
C LYS A 405 -11.43 -8.83 -6.04
N GLY A 406 -11.86 -9.51 -4.97
CA GLY A 406 -12.76 -8.92 -3.97
C GLY A 406 -12.17 -7.66 -3.33
N MET A 407 -10.94 -7.76 -2.82
CA MET A 407 -10.26 -6.65 -2.11
C MET A 407 -9.98 -5.46 -3.04
N LEU A 408 -9.46 -5.72 -4.25
CA LEU A 408 -9.13 -4.68 -5.23
C LEU A 408 -10.39 -4.01 -5.79
N THR A 409 -11.49 -4.73 -5.98
CA THR A 409 -12.77 -4.13 -6.38
C THR A 409 -13.25 -3.13 -5.34
N VAL A 410 -13.25 -3.51 -4.06
CA VAL A 410 -13.65 -2.58 -2.99
C VAL A 410 -12.70 -1.38 -2.93
N ALA A 411 -11.38 -1.60 -2.99
CA ALA A 411 -10.39 -0.52 -2.98
C ALA A 411 -10.54 0.46 -4.15
N LYS A 412 -10.90 -0.01 -5.35
CA LYS A 412 -11.15 0.82 -6.54
C LYS A 412 -12.41 1.67 -6.39
N GLU A 413 -13.44 1.13 -5.73
CA GLU A 413 -14.75 1.77 -5.54
C GLU A 413 -14.76 2.76 -4.36
N GLU A 414 -13.74 2.76 -3.49
CA GLU A 414 -13.66 3.69 -2.38
C GLU A 414 -13.59 5.16 -2.84
N LEU A 415 -14.29 6.03 -2.12
CA LEU A 415 -14.18 7.47 -2.32
C LEU A 415 -12.76 7.96 -1.96
N PRO A 416 -12.01 8.56 -2.91
CA PRO A 416 -10.60 8.88 -2.71
C PRO A 416 -10.36 10.02 -1.72
N ASP A 417 -11.24 11.02 -1.70
CA ASP A 417 -11.10 12.24 -0.89
C ASP A 417 -11.92 12.23 0.41
N CYS A 418 -12.44 11.05 0.80
CA CYS A 418 -13.24 10.89 2.02
C CYS A 418 -12.47 10.00 3.03
N PRO A 419 -11.79 10.60 4.03
CA PRO A 419 -11.10 9.83 5.04
C PRO A 419 -12.09 9.11 5.96
N PHE A 420 -11.71 7.89 6.34
CA PHE A 420 -12.42 7.03 7.28
C PHE A 420 -13.80 6.59 6.81
N TYR A 421 -14.46 5.79 7.64
CA TYR A 421 -15.75 5.19 7.40
C TYR A 421 -16.52 5.07 8.72
N PHE A 422 -17.81 4.76 8.63
CA PHE A 422 -18.60 4.32 9.77
C PHE A 422 -19.35 3.03 9.44
N THR A 423 -19.79 2.29 10.44
CA THR A 423 -20.70 1.15 10.26
C THR A 423 -22.08 1.48 10.83
N PRO A 424 -23.18 1.16 10.13
CA PRO A 424 -24.50 1.45 10.65
C PRO A 424 -24.77 0.82 12.01
N SER A 425 -24.24 -0.37 12.28
CA SER A 425 -24.36 -1.05 13.58
C SER A 425 -23.66 -0.26 14.71
N LYS A 426 -22.47 0.29 14.45
CA LYS A 426 -21.74 1.08 15.44
C LYS A 426 -22.47 2.36 15.79
N VAL A 427 -22.98 3.09 14.80
CA VAL A 427 -23.70 4.34 15.06
C VAL A 427 -25.05 4.06 15.73
N SER A 428 -25.76 3.00 15.33
CA SER A 428 -27.01 2.59 16.00
C SER A 428 -26.81 2.28 17.48
N LYS A 429 -25.66 1.68 17.85
CA LYS A 429 -25.28 1.48 19.25
C LYS A 429 -25.12 2.80 20.02
N LEU A 430 -24.62 3.87 19.37
CA LEU A 430 -24.51 5.19 20.00
C LEU A 430 -25.88 5.82 20.27
N PHE A 431 -26.84 5.60 19.37
CA PHE A 431 -28.21 6.11 19.46
C PHE A 431 -29.17 5.20 20.23
N HIS A 432 -28.75 3.98 20.62
CA HIS A 432 -29.62 2.95 21.20
C HIS A 432 -30.84 2.61 20.33
N CYS A 433 -30.70 2.74 19.00
CA CYS A 433 -31.79 2.50 18.05
C CYS A 433 -31.63 1.16 17.32
N VAL A 434 -32.71 0.72 16.67
CA VAL A 434 -32.65 -0.39 15.72
C VAL A 434 -31.76 0.00 14.54
N THR A 435 -30.91 -0.92 14.09
CA THR A 435 -29.97 -0.66 13.01
C THR A 435 -30.69 -0.51 11.67
N PRO A 436 -30.59 0.63 10.96
CA PRO A 436 -31.10 0.74 9.60
C PRO A 436 -30.33 -0.22 8.68
N SER A 437 -31.03 -0.82 7.71
CA SER A 437 -30.37 -1.62 6.68
C SER A 437 -29.38 -0.76 5.90
N PHE A 438 -28.41 -1.41 5.25
CA PHE A 438 -27.52 -0.68 4.35
C PHE A 438 -28.29 0.01 3.22
N GLU A 439 -29.38 -0.59 2.73
CA GLU A 439 -30.26 0.03 1.73
C GLU A 439 -30.90 1.32 2.23
N ASN A 440 -31.44 1.33 3.45
CA ASN A 440 -32.06 2.51 4.04
C ASN A 440 -31.02 3.61 4.27
N MET A 441 -29.89 3.26 4.92
CA MET A 441 -28.85 4.24 5.21
C MET A 441 -28.19 4.79 3.94
N GLY A 442 -27.87 3.91 2.99
CA GLY A 442 -27.30 4.33 1.71
C GLY A 442 -28.28 5.18 0.89
N SER A 443 -29.57 4.84 0.90
CA SER A 443 -30.58 5.65 0.21
C SER A 443 -30.75 7.02 0.85
N ALA A 444 -30.76 7.11 2.19
CA ALA A 444 -30.81 8.39 2.90
C ALA A 444 -29.63 9.31 2.55
N LEU A 445 -28.42 8.77 2.50
CA LEU A 445 -27.24 9.53 2.10
C LEU A 445 -27.31 9.99 0.64
N LEU A 446 -27.67 9.09 -0.29
CA LEU A 446 -27.78 9.39 -1.71
C LEU A 446 -28.89 10.41 -2.01
N ASN A 447 -30.07 10.25 -1.41
CA ASN A 447 -31.18 11.21 -1.52
C ASN A 447 -30.80 12.57 -0.93
N GLY A 448 -29.90 12.61 0.07
CA GLY A 448 -29.33 13.83 0.63
C GLY A 448 -28.26 14.49 -0.25
N GLY A 449 -27.95 13.94 -1.43
CA GLY A 449 -26.94 14.45 -2.35
C GLY A 449 -25.50 14.06 -2.01
N TYR A 450 -25.31 13.12 -1.07
CA TYR A 450 -23.99 12.62 -0.70
C TYR A 450 -23.59 11.43 -1.57
N ASN A 451 -22.27 11.28 -1.76
CA ASN A 451 -21.70 10.10 -2.37
C ASN A 451 -21.46 9.03 -1.31
N ILE A 452 -21.58 7.76 -1.69
CA ILE A 452 -21.25 6.64 -0.81
C ILE A 452 -20.30 5.65 -1.50
N SER A 453 -19.53 4.94 -0.69
CA SER A 453 -18.80 3.72 -1.08
C SER A 453 -18.67 2.79 0.13
N ARG A 454 -18.13 1.59 -0.09
CA ARG A 454 -17.68 0.70 0.98
C ARG A 454 -16.24 1.04 1.37
N SER A 455 -15.74 0.46 2.45
CA SER A 455 -14.30 0.43 2.73
C SER A 455 -13.78 -1.01 2.83
N HIS A 456 -12.64 -1.27 2.19
CA HIS A 456 -11.90 -2.52 2.26
C HIS A 456 -11.43 -2.84 3.68
N ALA A 457 -11.27 -1.80 4.52
CA ALA A 457 -10.73 -1.94 5.87
C ALA A 457 -11.77 -2.43 6.90
N SER A 458 -13.06 -2.47 6.58
CA SER A 458 -14.09 -3.01 7.49
C SER A 458 -15.37 -3.45 6.78
N ALA A 459 -15.84 -4.64 7.10
CA ALA A 459 -17.10 -5.18 6.59
C ALA A 459 -18.30 -4.36 7.08
N GLY A 460 -19.29 -4.17 6.20
CA GLY A 460 -20.50 -3.40 6.52
C GLY A 460 -20.27 -1.88 6.63
N SER A 461 -19.06 -1.40 6.37
CA SER A 461 -18.72 0.01 6.38
C SER A 461 -19.41 0.82 5.28
N ILE A 462 -19.54 2.11 5.54
CA ILE A 462 -19.96 3.15 4.61
C ILE A 462 -18.95 4.28 4.69
N LYS A 463 -18.38 4.65 3.55
CA LYS A 463 -17.65 5.90 3.33
C LYS A 463 -18.56 6.89 2.65
N THR A 464 -18.46 8.16 3.03
CA THR A 464 -19.27 9.22 2.45
C THR A 464 -18.57 10.58 2.59
N ASN A 465 -18.96 11.53 1.75
CA ASN A 465 -18.59 12.94 1.90
C ASN A 465 -19.54 13.71 2.85
N ALA A 466 -20.55 13.05 3.41
CA ALA A 466 -21.37 13.61 4.50
C ALA A 466 -20.53 13.80 5.76
N THR A 467 -20.80 14.85 6.52
CA THR A 467 -20.15 15.06 7.83
C THR A 467 -20.74 14.11 8.88
N ASN A 468 -20.05 13.94 10.01
CA ASN A 468 -20.61 13.20 11.14
C ASN A 468 -21.93 13.82 11.64
N ALA A 469 -22.09 15.14 11.58
CA ALA A 469 -23.33 15.81 11.95
C ALA A 469 -24.49 15.41 11.03
N ASP A 470 -24.25 15.36 9.71
CA ASP A 470 -25.24 14.91 8.72
C ASP A 470 -25.64 13.44 8.97
N ILE A 471 -24.65 12.57 9.20
CA ILE A 471 -24.90 11.16 9.52
C ILE A 471 -25.78 11.04 10.79
N PHE A 472 -25.46 11.82 11.82
CA PHE A 472 -26.22 11.80 13.08
C PHE A 472 -27.63 12.37 12.94
N ASP A 473 -27.84 13.36 12.08
CA ASP A 473 -29.19 13.84 11.75
C ASP A 473 -30.02 12.79 11.01
N ILE A 474 -29.40 12.01 10.10
CA ILE A 474 -30.08 10.85 9.48
C ILE A 474 -30.54 9.86 10.55
N TYR A 475 -29.71 9.57 11.55
CA TYR A 475 -30.10 8.71 12.68
C TYR A 475 -31.21 9.31 13.54
N ARG A 476 -31.21 10.63 13.76
CA ARG A 476 -32.32 11.32 14.47
C ARG A 476 -33.62 11.19 13.69
N SER A 477 -33.62 11.36 12.37
CA SER A 477 -34.79 11.08 11.53
C SER A 477 -35.22 9.61 11.58
N TRP A 478 -34.27 8.67 11.60
CA TRP A 478 -34.57 7.25 11.77
C TRP A 478 -35.27 6.95 13.11
N VAL A 479 -34.80 7.54 14.21
CA VAL A 479 -35.39 7.40 15.54
C VAL A 479 -36.81 7.97 15.61
N LYS A 480 -37.15 9.02 14.84
CA LYS A 480 -38.52 9.55 14.78
C LYS A 480 -39.52 8.49 14.28
N THR A 481 -39.10 7.60 13.38
CA THR A 481 -39.94 6.50 12.85
C THR A 481 -39.75 5.18 13.60
N HIS A 482 -38.62 5.01 14.30
CA HIS A 482 -38.25 3.83 15.07
C HIS A 482 -37.87 4.25 16.51
N PRO A 483 -38.85 4.64 17.34
CA PRO A 483 -38.60 5.33 18.60
C PRO A 483 -37.81 4.48 19.59
N VAL A 484 -36.86 5.13 20.27
CA VAL A 484 -36.08 4.55 21.36
C VAL A 484 -36.80 4.77 22.70
N LYS A 485 -36.63 3.83 23.63
CA LYS A 485 -37.19 3.96 24.99
C LYS A 485 -36.31 4.89 25.83
N MET A 486 -36.62 6.18 25.82
CA MET A 486 -35.84 7.22 26.51
C MET A 486 -35.70 6.98 28.02
N GLU A 487 -36.67 6.30 28.65
CA GLU A 487 -36.60 5.88 30.07
C GLU A 487 -35.39 4.99 30.40
N ASN A 488 -34.86 4.26 29.41
CA ASN A 488 -33.69 3.39 29.58
C ASN A 488 -32.37 4.11 29.33
N ILE A 489 -32.39 5.40 29.01
CA ILE A 489 -31.22 6.19 28.64
C ILE A 489 -30.98 7.25 29.71
N SER A 490 -29.88 7.11 30.46
CA SER A 490 -29.53 8.04 31.52
C SER A 490 -29.48 9.49 31.01
N PRO A 491 -30.09 10.47 31.73
CA PRO A 491 -30.05 11.90 31.41
C PRO A 491 -28.64 12.49 31.24
N THR A 492 -27.65 11.90 31.90
CA THR A 492 -26.25 12.36 31.84
C THR A 492 -25.43 11.64 30.78
N SER A 493 -26.04 10.71 30.02
CA SER A 493 -25.32 9.92 29.03
C SER A 493 -25.07 10.71 27.73
N PRO A 494 -23.98 10.41 27.01
CA PRO A 494 -23.75 10.95 25.67
C PRO A 494 -24.89 10.64 24.68
N ALA A 495 -25.50 9.45 24.80
CA ALA A 495 -26.62 9.04 23.96
C ALA A 495 -27.84 9.95 24.14
N HIS A 496 -28.18 10.30 25.38
CA HIS A 496 -29.25 11.25 25.68
C HIS A 496 -28.97 12.60 25.00
N THR A 497 -27.75 13.13 25.13
CA THR A 497 -27.36 14.41 24.49
C THR A 497 -27.48 14.36 22.97
N MET A 498 -27.17 13.22 22.34
CA MET A 498 -27.30 13.05 20.89
C MET A 498 -28.76 12.99 20.44
N LEU A 499 -29.60 12.28 21.20
CA LEU A 499 -31.03 12.06 20.94
C LEU A 499 -31.89 13.32 21.19
N SER A 500 -31.52 14.15 22.16
CA SER A 500 -32.25 15.40 22.49
C SER A 500 -32.07 16.53 21.47
N LYS A 501 -31.20 16.35 20.47
CA LYS A 501 -31.00 17.35 19.43
C LYS A 501 -32.01 17.17 18.32
N GLU A 502 -32.63 18.28 17.90
CA GLU A 502 -33.42 18.28 16.66
C GLU A 502 -32.50 18.16 15.45
N PRO A 503 -32.83 17.28 14.48
CA PRO A 503 -32.07 17.18 13.25
C PRO A 503 -32.22 18.43 12.39
N LYS A 504 -31.12 18.88 11.80
CA LYS A 504 -31.12 19.99 10.83
C LYS A 504 -31.51 19.53 9.43
N ILE A 505 -31.28 18.25 9.12
CA ILE A 505 -31.71 17.62 7.88
C ILE A 505 -32.75 16.53 8.15
N GLU A 506 -33.79 16.47 7.33
CA GLU A 506 -34.76 15.38 7.35
C GLU A 506 -34.37 14.31 6.34
N ALA A 507 -34.09 13.09 6.81
CA ALA A 507 -33.64 12.01 5.96
C ALA A 507 -34.78 11.37 5.15
N ASN A 508 -34.56 11.23 3.84
CA ASN A 508 -35.43 10.45 2.96
C ASN A 508 -34.92 9.01 2.82
N PHE A 509 -35.61 8.05 3.43
CA PHE A 509 -35.25 6.63 3.38
C PHE A 509 -35.83 5.86 2.17
N THR A 510 -36.56 6.51 1.26
CA THR A 510 -37.06 5.82 0.05
C THR A 510 -35.90 5.31 -0.80
N ALA A 511 -36.00 4.08 -1.30
CA ALA A 511 -34.93 3.45 -2.06
C ALA A 511 -34.42 4.33 -3.21
N HIS A 512 -33.16 4.75 -3.13
CA HIS A 512 -32.53 5.57 -4.16
C HIS A 512 -32.16 4.68 -5.37
N PRO A 513 -32.35 5.11 -6.63
CA PRO A 513 -32.08 4.28 -7.82
C PRO A 513 -30.66 3.67 -7.86
N ASP A 514 -29.68 4.45 -7.40
CA ASP A 514 -28.27 4.04 -7.38
C ASP A 514 -27.89 3.09 -6.24
N ILE A 515 -28.76 2.83 -5.26
CA ILE A 515 -28.43 1.95 -4.14
C ILE A 515 -28.08 0.53 -4.61
N ASN A 516 -28.70 0.10 -5.71
CA ASN A 516 -28.50 -1.20 -6.34
C ASN A 516 -27.06 -1.45 -6.80
N LYS A 517 -26.31 -0.38 -7.12
CA LYS A 517 -24.88 -0.44 -7.46
C LYS A 517 -24.04 -0.92 -6.28
N TYR A 518 -24.51 -0.68 -5.06
CA TYR A 518 -23.79 -0.98 -3.82
C TYR A 518 -24.31 -2.25 -3.11
N THR A 519 -25.54 -2.68 -3.41
CA THR A 519 -26.20 -3.83 -2.79
C THR A 519 -26.15 -5.11 -3.61
N SER A 520 -26.03 -5.03 -4.95
CA SER A 520 -26.15 -6.21 -5.81
C SER A 520 -25.10 -6.29 -6.93
N ARG A 521 -24.49 -7.48 -7.07
CA ARG A 521 -24.09 -8.20 -8.32
C ARG A 521 -22.74 -8.91 -8.38
N ILE A 522 -22.02 -9.14 -7.29
CA ILE A 522 -21.00 -10.20 -7.33
C ILE A 522 -20.98 -11.00 -6.03
N LYS A 523 -21.11 -12.33 -6.12
CA LYS A 523 -20.69 -13.29 -5.09
C LYS A 523 -19.15 -13.25 -4.95
N LEU A 524 -18.58 -12.06 -4.78
CA LEU A 524 -17.19 -11.89 -4.41
C LEU A 524 -17.13 -11.97 -2.90
N VAL A 525 -16.18 -12.75 -2.39
CA VAL A 525 -15.74 -12.65 -1.01
C VAL A 525 -15.07 -11.27 -0.84
N ARG A 526 -15.90 -10.25 -0.58
CA ARG A 526 -15.47 -8.85 -0.40
C ARG A 526 -14.71 -8.67 0.91
N TYR A 527 -15.08 -9.47 1.90
CA TYR A 527 -14.47 -9.50 3.23
C TYR A 527 -14.17 -10.94 3.58
N GLN A 528 -13.01 -11.17 4.17
CA GLN A 528 -12.48 -12.50 4.46
C GLN A 528 -13.12 -13.06 5.73
N GLU A 529 -13.34 -14.37 5.74
CA GLU A 529 -13.47 -15.15 6.97
C GLU A 529 -12.16 -15.91 7.18
N ASN A 530 -11.69 -15.99 8.43
CA ASN A 530 -10.44 -16.67 8.75
C ASN A 530 -10.52 -18.14 8.31
N PRO A 531 -9.67 -18.60 7.39
CA PRO A 531 -9.77 -19.96 6.86
C PRO A 531 -9.32 -21.03 7.87
N THR A 532 -8.62 -20.66 8.96
CA THR A 532 -8.23 -21.59 10.03
C THR A 532 -8.35 -20.96 11.44
N PRO A 533 -8.49 -21.78 12.51
CA PRO A 533 -8.59 -21.28 13.90
C PRO A 533 -7.37 -20.48 14.39
N ASN A 534 -6.17 -20.74 13.83
CA ASN A 534 -4.92 -20.08 14.18
C ASN A 534 -4.42 -19.12 13.07
N TRP A 535 -5.35 -18.54 12.31
CA TRP A 535 -5.02 -17.59 11.25
C TRP A 535 -4.43 -16.31 11.83
N GLY A 536 -3.15 -16.04 11.57
CA GLY A 536 -2.45 -14.95 12.21
C GLY A 536 -0.97 -14.81 11.84
N PRO A 537 -0.28 -13.83 12.44
CA PRO A 537 1.15 -13.66 12.25
C PRO A 537 1.91 -14.85 12.89
N GLY A 538 2.74 -15.53 12.10
CA GLY A 538 3.62 -16.58 12.61
C GLY A 538 4.79 -16.02 13.44
N SER A 539 5.40 -16.87 14.27
CA SER A 539 6.55 -16.51 15.11
C SER A 539 7.85 -16.41 14.32
N LYS A 540 8.67 -15.40 14.62
CA LYS A 540 10.02 -15.27 14.05
C LYS A 540 10.88 -16.49 14.41
N ALA A 541 11.70 -16.97 13.47
CA ALA A 541 12.69 -18.01 13.74
C ALA A 541 13.65 -17.57 14.85
N VAL A 542 13.85 -18.42 15.86
CA VAL A 542 14.77 -18.16 16.97
C VAL A 542 16.14 -18.69 16.57
N SER A 543 17.08 -17.81 16.23
CA SER A 543 18.47 -18.20 16.04
C SER A 543 19.14 -18.38 17.41
N GLY A 544 19.21 -19.62 17.88
CA GLY A 544 19.95 -19.96 19.09
C GLY A 544 20.11 -21.46 19.28
N THR A 545 21.35 -21.95 19.27
CA THR A 545 21.74 -23.32 19.63
C THR A 545 21.69 -23.54 21.15
N GLY A 546 20.52 -23.35 21.76
CA GLY A 546 20.31 -23.58 23.18
C GLY A 546 18.94 -24.19 23.47
N PRO A 547 18.81 -25.12 24.43
CA PRO A 547 17.54 -25.76 24.74
C PRO A 547 16.52 -24.72 25.25
N PRO A 548 15.21 -24.96 25.08
CA PRO A 548 14.16 -24.00 25.41
C PRO A 548 14.02 -23.86 26.93
N GLY A 549 14.69 -22.87 27.51
CA GLY A 549 14.67 -22.58 28.93
C GLY A 549 14.59 -21.07 29.20
N LYS A 550 13.49 -20.66 29.84
CA LYS A 550 13.19 -19.35 30.43
C LYS A 550 14.36 -18.35 30.47
N ARG A 551 14.34 -17.33 29.60
CA ARG A 551 15.08 -16.08 29.88
C ARG A 551 14.39 -15.37 31.03
N LYS A 552 14.98 -15.43 32.23
CA LYS A 552 14.71 -14.45 33.29
C LYS A 552 15.14 -13.08 32.73
N HIS A 553 14.25 -12.10 32.82
CA HIS A 553 14.61 -10.70 32.66
C HIS A 553 15.75 -10.38 33.64
N ALA A 554 16.87 -9.86 33.13
CA ALA A 554 17.82 -9.16 33.97
C ALA A 554 17.19 -7.80 34.27
N GLU A 555 16.78 -7.60 35.52
CA GLU A 555 16.47 -6.28 36.06
C GLU A 555 17.73 -5.42 35.99
N VAL A 556 17.63 -4.28 35.33
CA VAL A 556 18.62 -3.21 35.43
C VAL A 556 18.24 -2.45 36.70
N GLU A 557 18.93 -2.73 37.80
CA GLU A 557 18.91 -1.88 38.99
C GLU A 557 19.55 -0.52 38.62
N THR A 558 18.72 0.50 38.46
CA THR A 558 19.17 1.90 38.55
C THR A 558 19.43 2.22 40.02
N LYS A 559 20.70 2.29 40.40
CA LYS A 559 21.12 2.99 41.61
C LYS A 559 21.11 4.49 41.29
N ASP A 560 20.13 5.18 41.85
CA ASP A 560 20.23 6.62 42.08
C ASP A 560 21.24 6.82 43.22
N GLU A 561 22.37 7.45 42.92
CA GLU A 561 23.25 8.05 43.94
C GLU A 561 22.92 9.54 43.98
N GLU A 562 22.42 9.97 45.15
CA GLU A 562 22.33 11.37 45.55
C GLU A 562 23.75 11.93 45.76
N GLU A 563 24.07 13.02 45.05
CA GLU A 563 24.86 14.14 45.57
C GLU A 563 24.42 15.45 44.89
#